data_AF-A0A947S8F3-F1
#
_entry.id   AF-A0A947S8F3-F1
#
_cell.length_a   1.000
_cell.length_b   1.000
_cell.length_c   1.000
_cell.angle_alpha   90.00
_cell.angle_beta   90.00
_cell.angle_gamma   90.00
#
_symmetry.space_group_name_H-M   'P 1'
#
loop_
_entity.id
_entity.type
_entity.pdbx_description
1 polymer ?
#
loop_
_entity_poly.entity_id
_entity_poly.type
_entity_poly.pdbx_seq_one_letter_code
_entity_poly.pdbx_strand_id
1 'polypeptide(L)' 'MNQGNDFGQRQMYQGSWTCSGCGAEIKELPFEPDGDRPLYCRDCHQQRKSSRPKRRF' A
#
# COMPACT_ATOMS: atom_id res chain seq x y z
N MET A 1 21.08 23.33 15.57
CA MET A 1 20.24 22.11 15.51
C MET A 1 18.87 22.51 14.97
N ASN A 2 18.53 22.20 13.72
CA ASN A 2 17.14 22.25 13.25
C ASN A 2 16.99 21.48 11.93
N GLN A 3 16.58 20.22 12.03
CA GLN A 3 16.14 19.39 10.90
C GLN A 3 14.74 18.92 11.24
N GLY A 4 13.81 19.87 11.34
CA GLY A 4 12.38 19.61 11.40
C GLY A 4 11.92 19.12 10.04
N ASN A 5 12.04 17.82 9.83
CA ASN A 5 11.60 17.11 8.65
C ASN A 5 10.06 17.19 8.59
N ASP A 6 9.54 18.20 7.91
CA ASP A 6 8.12 18.34 7.56
C ASP A 6 7.76 17.23 6.56
N PHE A 7 7.61 16.01 7.08
CA PHE A 7 7.09 14.89 6.34
C PHE A 7 5.61 15.18 6.07
N GLY A 8 5.34 15.76 4.90
CA GLY A 8 4.01 16.01 4.36
C GLY A 8 3.03 14.92 4.75
N GLN A 9 1.95 15.36 5.39
CA GLN A 9 0.94 14.53 6.03
C GLN A 9 0.50 13.44 5.05
N ARG A 10 0.93 12.20 5.27
CA ARG A 10 0.55 11.07 4.40
C ARG A 10 -0.94 10.90 4.55
N GLN A 11 -1.71 11.36 3.57
CA GLN A 11 -3.16 11.14 3.57
C GLN A 11 -3.40 9.63 3.49
N MET A 12 -3.87 9.09 4.62
CA MET A 12 -4.33 7.71 4.73
C MET A 12 -5.84 7.74 4.50
N TYR A 13 -6.27 7.01 3.48
CA TYR A 13 -7.67 6.77 3.19
C TYR A 13 -8.12 5.62 4.09
N GLN A 14 -9.05 5.90 5.01
CA GLN A 14 -9.69 4.88 5.84
C GLN A 14 -11.00 4.44 5.17
N GLY A 15 -11.22 3.14 5.08
CA GLY A 15 -12.40 2.56 4.43
C GLY A 15 -12.49 1.06 4.70
N SER A 16 -13.37 0.35 4.00
CA SER A 16 -13.41 -1.11 4.02
C SER A 16 -13.42 -1.61 2.58
N TRP A 17 -12.31 -2.20 2.16
CA TRP A 17 -12.14 -2.78 0.82
C TRP A 17 -11.75 -4.24 0.91
N THR A 18 -12.15 -5.02 -0.10
CA THR A 18 -11.82 -6.44 -0.16
C THR A 18 -10.54 -6.66 -0.96
N CYS A 19 -9.58 -7.39 -0.38
CA CYS A 19 -8.37 -7.78 -1.08
C CYS A 19 -8.68 -8.77 -2.20
N SER A 20 -8.38 -8.44 -3.45
CA SER A 20 -8.55 -9.34 -4.60
C SER A 20 -7.59 -10.54 -4.59
N GLY A 21 -6.55 -10.50 -3.75
CA GLY A 21 -5.58 -11.60 -3.64
C GLY A 21 -5.96 -12.66 -2.61
N CYS A 22 -6.53 -12.26 -1.47
CA CYS A 22 -6.79 -13.16 -0.35
C CYS A 22 -8.19 -13.00 0.29
N GLY A 23 -9.01 -12.06 -0.16
CA GLY A 23 -10.33 -11.78 0.39
C GLY A 23 -10.33 -11.02 1.73
N ALA A 24 -9.17 -10.67 2.28
CA ALA A 24 -9.08 -9.94 3.54
C ALA A 24 -9.64 -8.51 3.44
N GLU A 25 -10.17 -8.01 4.56
CA GLU A 25 -10.61 -6.62 4.69
C GLU A 25 -9.42 -5.67 4.82
N ILE A 26 -9.44 -4.58 4.06
CA ILE A 26 -8.44 -3.53 4.03
C ILE A 26 -9.06 -2.27 4.62
N LYS A 27 -8.46 -1.78 5.71
CA LYS A 27 -9.00 -0.67 6.50
C LYS A 27 -8.39 0.68 6.19
N GLU A 28 -7.14 0.67 5.74
CA GLU A 28 -6.34 1.86 5.53
C GLU A 28 -5.45 1.69 4.30
N LEU A 29 -5.45 2.71 3.44
CA LEU A 29 -4.65 2.76 2.23
C LEU A 29 -3.95 4.11 2.10
N PRO A 30 -2.69 4.15 1.65
CA PRO A 30 -1.99 5.41 1.40
C PRO A 30 -2.36 6.03 0.03
N PHE A 31 -3.36 5.48 -0.67
CA PHE A 31 -3.80 5.91 -1.99
C PHE A 31 -5.32 5.82 -2.08
N GLU A 32 -5.90 6.66 -2.94
CA GLU A 32 -7.34 6.63 -3.21
C GLU A 32 -7.70 5.37 -4.03
N PRO A 33 -8.69 4.58 -3.59
CA PRO A 33 -9.11 3.38 -4.29
C PRO A 33 -10.09 3.72 -5.42
N ASP A 34 -9.63 3.59 -6.65
CA ASP A 34 -10.36 4.02 -7.86
C ASP A 34 -11.49 3.05 -8.30
N GLY A 35 -11.72 1.94 -7.59
CA GLY A 35 -12.75 0.93 -7.90
C GLY A 35 -12.52 0.11 -9.18
N ASP A 36 -11.78 0.66 -10.16
CA ASP A 36 -11.39 0.02 -11.41
C ASP A 36 -10.25 -0.99 -11.24
N ARG A 37 -9.38 -0.77 -10.24
CA ARG A 37 -8.16 -1.57 -10.02
C ARG A 37 -8.32 -2.58 -8.90
N PRO A 38 -7.81 -3.82 -9.07
CA PRO A 38 -7.83 -4.83 -8.02
C PRO A 38 -7.00 -4.37 -6.82
N LEU A 39 -7.63 -4.38 -5.66
CA LEU A 39 -7.07 -3.85 -4.44
C LEU A 39 -6.35 -4.98 -3.68
N TYR A 40 -5.13 -4.72 -3.23
CA TYR A 40 -4.31 -5.72 -2.54
C TYR A 40 -3.92 -5.24 -1.16
N CYS A 41 -4.02 -6.13 -0.17
CA CYS A 41 -3.53 -5.86 1.16
C CYS A 41 -1.99 -5.74 1.16
N ARG A 42 -1.44 -5.16 2.24
CA ARG A 42 0.00 -4.94 2.40
C ARG A 42 0.81 -6.22 2.18
N ASP A 43 0.30 -7.36 2.63
CA ASP A 43 0.96 -8.65 2.51
C ASP A 43 1.01 -9.15 1.04
N CYS A 44 -0.13 -9.21 0.36
CA CYS A 44 -0.19 -9.59 -1.05
C CYS A 44 0.67 -8.68 -1.94
N HIS A 45 0.67 -7.37 -1.65
CA HIS A 45 1.50 -6.40 -2.36
C HIS A 45 3.00 -6.60 -2.07
N GLN A 46 3.37 -6.93 -0.84
CA GLN A 46 4.75 -7.23 -0.46
C GLN A 46 5.26 -8.51 -1.10
N GLN A 47 4.46 -9.59 -1.10
CA GLN A 47 4.79 -10.84 -1.81
C GLN A 47 5.05 -10.59 -3.29
N ARG A 48 4.16 -9.85 -3.97
CA ARG A 48 4.33 -9.50 -5.39
C ARG A 48 5.60 -8.68 -5.65
N LYS A 49 5.98 -7.79 -4.73
CA LYS A 49 7.22 -7.02 -4.84
C LYS A 49 8.47 -7.85 -4.57
N SER A 50 8.42 -8.82 -3.65
CA SER A 50 9.59 -9.63 -3.29
C SER A 50 10.02 -10.58 -4.39
N SER A 51 9.11 -10.96 -5.30
CA SER A 51 9.42 -11.79 -6.46
C SER A 51 10.20 -11.07 -7.56
N ARG A 52 10.39 -9.74 -7.50
CA ARG A 52 11.32 -9.09 -8.42
C ARG A 52 12.74 -9.45 -7.97
N PRO A 53 13.51 -10.23 -8.77
CA PRO A 53 14.91 -10.46 -8.44
C PRO A 53 15.55 -9.10 -8.30
N LYS A 54 16.07 -8.81 -7.09
CA LYS A 54 16.89 -7.64 -6.84
C LYS A 54 18.05 -7.80 -7.82
N ARG A 55 17.99 -7.08 -8.94
CA ARG A 55 19.06 -7.04 -9.94
C ARG A 55 20.28 -6.50 -9.20
N ARG A 56 21.04 -7.42 -8.62
CA ARG A 56 22.37 -7.19 -8.09
C ARG A 56 23.25 -7.15 -9.34
N PHE A 57 23.62 -5.95 -9.73
CA PHE A 57 24.85 -5.73 -10.48
C PHE A 57 25.97 -5.56 -9.45
#